data_AF-A7MLP2-F1
#
_entry.id   AF-A7MLP2-F1
#
_cell.length_a   1.000
_cell.length_b   1.000
_cell.length_c   1.000
_cell.angle_alpha   90.00
_cell.angle_beta   90.00
_cell.angle_gamma   90.00
#
_symmetry.space_group_name_H-M   'P 1'
#
loop_
_entity.id
_entity.type
_entity.pdbx_description
1 polymer ?
#
loop_
_entity_poly.entity_id
_entity_poly.type
_entity_poly.pdbx_seq_one_letter_code
_entity_poly.pdbx_strand_id
1 'polypeptide(L)'
;MAGFRTKTVTVPEWENARVKLREPSAQAWLEWQQVLNPKQGEGEPEELTAAERALRNKSADVVLFIDVLLEEDGSQVFTEEDKAQVEQFYGPVHARLLKQALDLTTSAADVEKP
;
A
#
# COMPACT_ATOMS: atom_id res chain seq x y z
N MET A 1 -16.94 6.51 -0.07
CA MET A 1 -16.60 5.22 -0.70
C MET A 1 -16.98 5.12 -2.17
N ALA A 2 -18.03 5.81 -2.65
CA ALA A 2 -18.34 5.88 -4.08
C ALA A 2 -17.19 6.60 -4.81
N GLY A 3 -16.28 5.84 -5.43
CA GLY A 3 -15.13 6.38 -6.15
C GLY A 3 -13.94 5.44 -6.21
N PHE A 4 -13.79 4.54 -5.24
CA PHE A 4 -12.68 3.57 -5.23
C PHE A 4 -13.11 2.23 -5.81
N ARG A 5 -12.26 1.65 -6.66
CA ARG A 5 -12.34 0.24 -7.02
C ARG A 5 -12.03 -0.60 -5.80
N THR A 6 -12.83 -1.64 -5.59
CA THR A 6 -12.68 -2.55 -4.45
C THR A 6 -12.87 -4.00 -4.86
N LYS A 7 -12.32 -4.92 -4.06
CA LYS A 7 -12.63 -6.35 -4.11
C LYS A 7 -12.56 -6.96 -2.71
N THR A 8 -13.30 -8.03 -2.48
CA THR A 8 -13.18 -8.82 -1.25
C THR A 8 -12.29 -10.02 -1.50
N VAL A 9 -11.38 -10.29 -0.56
CA VAL A 9 -10.41 -11.40 -0.65
C VAL A 9 -10.48 -12.21 0.64
N THR A 10 -10.47 -13.54 0.51
CA THR A 10 -10.27 -14.44 1.65
C THR A 10 -8.78 -14.66 1.83
N VAL A 11 -8.27 -14.52 3.06
CA VAL A 11 -6.86 -14.64 3.41
C VAL A 11 -6.64 -15.92 4.22
N PRO A 12 -6.20 -17.03 3.60
CA PRO A 12 -6.02 -18.31 4.29
C PRO A 12 -5.07 -18.23 5.48
N GLU A 13 -4.03 -17.40 5.38
CA GLU A 13 -3.02 -17.20 6.42
C GLU A 13 -3.56 -16.47 7.66
N TRP A 14 -4.74 -15.85 7.56
CA TRP A 14 -5.43 -15.17 8.65
C TRP A 14 -6.72 -15.90 9.02
N GLU A 15 -6.65 -17.22 9.20
CA GLU A 15 -7.81 -18.06 9.56
C GLU A 15 -8.97 -17.97 8.56
N ASN A 16 -8.66 -17.75 7.28
CA ASN A 16 -9.64 -17.47 6.22
C ASN A 16 -10.48 -16.21 6.46
N ALA A 17 -9.94 -15.20 7.15
CA ALA A 17 -10.55 -13.90 7.29
C ALA A 17 -10.87 -13.29 5.91
N ARG A 18 -12.02 -12.63 5.82
CA ARG A 18 -12.43 -11.89 4.62
C ARG A 18 -12.14 -10.42 4.83
N VAL A 19 -11.30 -9.88 3.95
CA VAL A 19 -10.92 -8.46 3.97
C VAL A 19 -11.31 -7.80 2.67
N LYS A 20 -11.55 -6.49 2.72
CA LYS A 20 -11.80 -5.69 1.53
C LYS A 20 -10.53 -4.96 1.15
N LEU A 21 -10.13 -5.08 -0.11
CA LEU A 21 -9.06 -4.31 -0.70
C LEU A 21 -9.65 -3.21 -1.55
N ARG A 22 -9.07 -2.02 -1.48
CA ARG A 22 -9.36 -0.93 -2.41
C ARG A 22 -8.12 -0.46 -3.14
N GLU A 23 -8.29 0.27 -4.24
CA GLU A 23 -7.16 0.97 -4.83
C GLU A 23 -6.62 2.07 -3.87
N PRO A 24 -5.31 2.40 -3.95
CA PRO A 24 -4.74 3.43 -3.09
C PRO A 24 -5.33 4.81 -3.37
N SER A 25 -5.41 5.62 -2.32
CA SER A 25 -5.84 7.01 -2.43
C SER A 25 -4.74 7.90 -2.99
N ALA A 26 -5.12 9.04 -3.59
CA ALA A 26 -4.15 10.03 -4.05
C ALA A 26 -3.26 10.55 -2.90
N GLN A 27 -3.82 10.65 -1.70
CA GLN A 27 -3.08 11.03 -0.49
C GLN A 27 -2.03 9.98 -0.11
N ALA A 28 -2.40 8.69 -0.12
CA ALA A 28 -1.45 7.62 0.18
C ALA A 28 -0.34 7.51 -0.88
N TRP A 29 -0.63 7.79 -2.15
CA TRP A 29 0.40 7.90 -3.19
C TRP A 29 1.38 9.05 -2.93
N LEU A 30 0.88 10.21 -2.49
CA LEU A 30 1.71 11.34 -2.15
C LEU A 30 2.65 11.02 -0.97
N GLU A 31 2.11 10.40 0.08
CA GLU A 31 2.90 9.98 1.26
C GLU A 31 3.93 8.90 0.92
N TRP A 32 3.55 7.92 0.09
CA TRP A 32 4.49 6.92 -0.44
C TRP A 32 5.66 7.59 -1.16
N GLN A 33 5.38 8.57 -2.02
CA GLN A 33 6.42 9.31 -2.74
C GLN A 33 7.31 10.12 -1.78
N GLN A 34 6.74 10.72 -0.73
CA GLN A 34 7.51 11.43 0.29
C GLN A 34 8.40 10.49 1.11
N VAL A 35 7.95 9.27 1.42
CA VAL A 35 8.77 8.26 2.10
C VAL A 35 9.93 7.81 1.22
N LEU A 36 9.70 7.61 -0.08
CA LEU A 36 10.77 7.24 -1.01
C LEU A 36 11.76 8.37 -1.27
N ASN A 37 11.25 9.59 -1.40
CA ASN A 37 12.00 10.78 -1.78
C ASN A 37 11.74 11.94 -0.80
N PRO A 38 12.23 11.85 0.44
CA PRO A 38 11.95 12.85 1.49
C PRO A 38 12.58 14.22 1.19
N LYS A 39 13.60 14.27 0.32
CA LYS A 39 14.29 15.49 -0.11
C LYS A 39 13.85 15.86 -1.52
N GLN A 40 12.71 16.55 -1.66
CA GLN A 40 12.29 17.13 -2.94
C GLN A 40 13.02 18.44 -3.30
N GLY A 41 14.25 18.64 -2.82
CA GLY A 41 15.06 19.82 -3.09
C GLY A 41 16.19 19.53 -4.08
N GLU A 42 16.69 20.56 -4.76
CA GLU A 42 17.77 20.57 -5.79
C GLU A 42 19.16 20.11 -5.28
N GLY A 43 19.21 19.11 -4.41
CA GLY A 43 20.44 18.47 -3.95
C GLY A 43 20.70 17.16 -4.67
N GLU A 44 21.97 16.73 -4.66
CA GLU A 44 22.39 15.45 -5.24
C GLU A 44 21.54 14.28 -4.70
N PRO A 45 21.28 13.26 -5.54
CA PRO A 45 20.52 12.08 -5.13
C PRO A 45 21.16 11.46 -3.88
N GLU A 46 20.33 11.19 -2.87
CA GLU A 46 20.80 10.57 -1.63
C GLU A 46 21.36 9.18 -1.94
N GLU A 47 22.68 9.00 -1.75
CA GLU A 47 23.33 7.70 -1.90
C GLU A 47 22.96 6.79 -0.74
N LEU A 48 21.93 5.96 -0.96
CA LEU A 48 21.53 4.91 -0.04
C LEU A 48 22.24 3.61 -0.36
N THR A 49 22.69 2.92 0.69
CA THR A 49 23.05 1.51 0.59
C THR A 49 21.85 0.66 0.18
N ALA A 50 22.10 -0.57 -0.29
CA ALA A 50 21.02 -1.49 -0.66
C ALA A 50 20.09 -1.80 0.52
N ALA A 51 20.63 -1.90 1.74
CA ALA A 51 19.85 -2.16 2.95
C ALA A 51 18.94 -0.98 3.32
N GLU A 52 19.46 0.26 3.25
CA GLU A 52 18.66 1.47 3.53
C GLU A 52 17.57 1.66 2.49
N ARG A 53 17.86 1.39 1.21
CA ARG A 53 16.86 1.42 0.14
C ARG A 53 15.77 0.37 0.36
N ALA A 54 16.14 -0.85 0.75
CA ALA A 54 15.17 -1.91 1.05
C ALA A 54 14.26 -1.54 2.23
N LEU A 55 14.84 -0.96 3.30
CA LEU A 55 14.06 -0.48 4.45
C LEU A 55 13.10 0.63 4.02
N ARG A 56 13.56 1.61 3.25
CA ARG A 56 12.72 2.71 2.76
C ARG A 56 11.58 2.24 1.88
N ASN A 57 11.85 1.30 0.97
CA ASN A 57 10.82 0.68 0.15
C ASN A 57 9.78 -0.03 1.00
N LYS A 58 10.22 -0.77 2.03
CA LYS A 58 9.32 -1.42 2.99
C LYS A 58 8.45 -0.39 3.72
N SER A 59 9.04 0.69 4.23
CA SER A 59 8.29 1.75 4.91
C SER A 59 7.27 2.41 3.99
N ALA A 60 7.59 2.57 2.71
CA ALA A 60 6.69 3.12 1.71
C ALA A 60 5.54 2.14 1.40
N ASP A 61 5.83 0.85 1.21
CA ASP A 61 4.81 -0.18 1.01
C ASP A 61 3.82 -0.26 2.17
N VAL A 62 4.29 -0.12 3.42
CA VAL A 62 3.44 -0.09 4.61
C VAL A 62 2.44 1.07 4.57
N VAL A 63 2.83 2.25 4.10
CA VAL A 63 1.93 3.40 3.93
C VAL A 63 0.78 3.05 3.00
N LEU A 64 1.09 2.52 1.82
CA LEU A 64 0.04 2.11 0.87
C LEU A 64 -0.80 0.97 1.45
N PHE A 65 -0.19 0.03 2.16
CA PHE A 65 -0.88 -1.12 2.72
C PHE A 65 -1.95 -0.72 3.76
N ILE A 66 -1.62 0.21 4.65
CA ILE A 66 -2.56 0.77 5.64
C ILE A 66 -3.75 1.44 4.96
N ASP A 67 -3.50 2.16 3.87
CA ASP A 67 -4.55 2.83 3.10
C ASP A 67 -5.51 1.84 2.42
N VAL A 68 -4.99 0.76 1.82
CA VAL A 68 -5.77 -0.14 0.95
C VAL A 68 -6.49 -1.28 1.67
N LEU A 69 -6.03 -1.69 2.85
CA LEU A 69 -6.63 -2.80 3.59
C LEU A 69 -7.79 -2.30 4.46
N LEU A 70 -8.97 -2.85 4.21
CA LEU A 70 -10.20 -2.53 4.91
C LEU A 70 -10.83 -3.80 5.50
N GLU A 71 -11.60 -3.60 6.55
CA GLU A 71 -12.53 -4.60 7.07
C GLU A 71 -13.62 -4.93 6.03
N GLU A 72 -14.36 -6.02 6.25
CA GLU A 72 -15.42 -6.44 5.31
C GLU A 72 -16.53 -5.37 5.13
N ASP A 73 -16.83 -4.61 6.19
CA ASP A 73 -17.78 -3.50 6.16
C ASP A 73 -17.20 -2.24 5.46
N GLY A 74 -15.88 -2.21 5.25
CA GLY A 74 -15.13 -1.13 4.62
C GLY A 74 -14.47 -0.15 5.59
N SER A 75 -14.57 -0.33 6.91
CA SER A 75 -13.76 0.48 7.84
C SER A 75 -12.27 0.23 7.64
N GLN A 76 -11.43 1.20 8.00
CA GLN A 76 -9.99 0.97 8.00
C GLN A 76 -9.61 -0.06 9.06
N VAL A 77 -8.72 -0.99 8.69
CA VAL A 77 -8.13 -1.96 9.63
C VAL A 77 -7.06 -1.27 10.49
N PHE A 78 -6.30 -0.36 9.87
CA PHE A 78 -5.18 0.34 10.47
C PHE A 78 -5.35 1.84 10.32
N THR A 79 -4.79 2.58 11.26
CA THR A 79 -4.65 4.02 11.23
C THR A 79 -3.18 4.40 10.98
N GLU A 80 -2.91 5.69 10.78
CA GLU A 80 -1.54 6.19 10.64
C GLU A 80 -0.67 5.91 11.88
N GLU A 81 -1.28 5.89 13.07
CA GLU A 81 -0.58 5.64 14.34
C GLU A 81 -0.05 4.19 14.41
N ASP A 82 -0.69 3.26 13.70
CA ASP A 82 -0.32 1.85 13.69
C ASP A 82 0.90 1.57 12.79
N LYS A 83 1.36 2.55 12.00
CA LYS A 83 2.43 2.37 11.00
C LYS A 83 3.69 1.70 11.54
N ALA A 84 4.19 2.17 12.68
CA ALA A 84 5.39 1.61 13.30
C ALA A 84 5.19 0.16 13.78
N GLN A 85 3.96 -0.21 14.13
CA GLN A 85 3.63 -1.59 14.50
C GLN A 85 3.50 -2.47 13.26
N VAL A 86 2.77 -2.01 12.23
CA VAL A 86 2.59 -2.71 10.95
C VAL A 86 3.93 -3.00 10.29
N GLU A 87 4.87 -2.06 10.32
CA GLU A 87 6.19 -2.25 9.76
C GLU A 87 6.97 -3.40 10.40
N GLN A 88 6.75 -3.71 11.67
CA GLN A 88 7.43 -4.82 12.35
C GLN A 88 6.98 -6.20 11.86
N PHE A 89 5.69 -6.35 11.53
CA PHE A 89 5.13 -7.62 11.06
C PHE A 89 4.85 -7.66 9.55
N TYR A 90 5.13 -6.58 8.82
CA TYR A 90 4.99 -6.52 7.38
C TYR A 90 5.84 -7.60 6.70
N GLY A 91 5.21 -8.35 5.80
CA GLY A 91 5.76 -9.59 5.27
C GLY A 91 5.01 -10.09 4.03
N PRO A 92 5.22 -11.34 3.61
CA PRO A 92 4.77 -11.84 2.30
C PRO A 92 3.25 -11.74 2.06
N VAL A 93 2.44 -12.01 3.09
CA VAL A 93 0.97 -11.92 2.99
C VAL A 93 0.54 -10.47 2.73
N HIS A 94 1.10 -9.52 3.49
CA HIS A 94 0.84 -8.09 3.35
C HIS A 94 1.23 -7.58 1.96
N ALA A 95 2.44 -7.92 1.48
CA ALA A 95 2.91 -7.54 0.15
C ALA A 95 2.05 -8.13 -0.97
N ARG A 96 1.58 -9.37 -0.83
CA ARG A 96 0.65 -10.01 -1.78
C ARG A 96 -0.70 -9.29 -1.83
N LEU A 97 -1.22 -8.86 -0.68
CA LEU A 97 -2.47 -8.10 -0.61
C LEU A 97 -2.31 -6.68 -1.18
N LEU A 98 -1.20 -6.00 -0.87
CA LEU A 98 -0.88 -4.70 -1.45
C LEU A 98 -0.79 -4.79 -2.98
N LYS A 99 -0.07 -5.77 -3.53
CA LYS A 99 -0.02 -6.00 -4.98
C LYS A 99 -1.42 -6.16 -5.59
N GLN A 100 -2.24 -7.00 -4.96
CA GLN A 100 -3.62 -7.21 -5.39
C GLN A 100 -4.48 -5.93 -5.36
N ALA A 101 -4.21 -5.00 -4.46
CA ALA A 101 -4.86 -3.70 -4.39
C ALA A 101 -4.37 -2.76 -5.51
N LEU A 102 -3.05 -2.74 -5.79
CA LEU A 102 -2.47 -1.96 -6.89
C LEU A 102 -2.99 -2.40 -8.26
N ASP A 103 -3.20 -3.71 -8.46
CA ASP A 103 -3.76 -4.26 -9.69
C ASP A 103 -5.19 -3.76 -10.00
N LEU A 104 -5.92 -3.25 -8.98
CA LEU A 104 -7.24 -2.64 -9.17
C LEU A 104 -7.15 -1.33 -9.99
N THR A 105 -6.05 -0.57 -9.86
CA THR A 105 -5.83 0.66 -10.61
C THR A 105 -5.49 0.36 -12.07
N THR A 106 -4.63 -0.63 -12.32
CA THR A 106 -4.17 -1.01 -13.67
C THR A 106 -5.28 -1.60 -14.54
N SER A 107 -6.24 -2.32 -13.94
CA SER A 107 -7.30 -3.06 -14.65
C SER A 107 -8.23 -2.21 -15.55
N ALA A 108 -8.17 -0.88 -15.52
CA ALA A 108 -8.87 -0.03 -16.51
C ALA A 108 -7.95 0.76 -17.44
N ALA A 109 -6.66 0.94 -17.11
CA ALA A 109 -5.73 1.59 -18.01
C ALA A 109 -5.49 0.77 -19.30
N ASP A 110 -5.67 -0.56 -19.21
CA ASP A 110 -5.60 -1.48 -20.35
C ASP A 110 -6.95 -1.63 -21.12
N VAL A 111 -8.03 -0.96 -20.71
CA VAL A 111 -9.34 -1.01 -21.39
C VAL A 111 -9.51 0.11 -22.42
N GLU A 112 -8.63 1.11 -22.45
CA GLU A 112 -8.55 2.12 -23.51
C GLU A 112 -7.39 1.83 -24.48
N LYS A 113 -7.56 0.82 -25.34
CA LYS A 113 -6.83 0.77 -26.61
C LYS A 113 -7.80 0.44 -27.74
N PRO A 114 -8.32 1.45 -28.48
CA PRO A 114 -9.02 1.21 -29.74
C PRO A 114 -8.07 0.73 -30.85
#